data_AF-A0A239JSN8-F1
#
_entry.id   AF-A0A239JSN8-F1
#
_cell.length_a   1.000
_cell.length_b   1.000
_cell.length_c   1.000
_cell.angle_alpha   90.00
_cell.angle_beta   90.00
_cell.angle_gamma   90.00
#
_symmetry.space_group_name_H-M   'P 1'
#
loop_
_entity.id
_entity.type
_entity.pdbx_description
1 polymer ?
#
loop_
_entity_poly.entity_id
_entity_poly.type
_entity_poly.pdbx_seq_one_letter_code
_entity_poly.pdbx_strand_id
1 'polypeptide(L)'
;MRNRVQRLALPLSATMTAVVVAGCGTGGSDGGADGDPLTMGITDKVTAVDPAAGYDVGSWIVFNNVFQSLLSFPKGATKPEPEAAQSCKFTDEASKTFDCTLRGGLKFSNGEALTSEDVKFSFERTIKINDENGPAVLLDSIKTIDTPS
;
A
#
# COMPACT_ATOMS: atom_id res chain seq x y z
N MET A 1 39.03 50.45 31.00
CA MET A 1 40.11 50.91 31.90
C MET A 1 39.57 50.97 33.32
N ARG A 2 40.39 50.63 34.34
CA ARG A 2 40.13 50.73 35.80
C ARG A 2 38.98 49.84 36.36
N ASN A 3 38.95 49.41 37.63
CA ASN A 3 39.97 48.85 38.54
C ASN A 3 39.29 48.34 39.85
N ARG A 4 39.35 47.04 40.20
CA ARG A 4 39.09 46.46 41.57
C ARG A 4 37.68 46.76 42.18
N VAL A 5 37.13 46.17 43.24
CA VAL A 5 37.47 45.19 44.32
C VAL A 5 36.14 44.41 44.66
N GLN A 6 35.98 43.35 45.47
CA GLN A 6 36.82 42.53 46.37
C GLN A 6 36.27 41.07 46.47
N ARG A 7 36.92 40.24 47.32
CA ARG A 7 36.65 38.86 47.74
C ARG A 7 35.41 38.68 48.66
N LEU A 8 34.75 37.52 48.59
CA LEU A 8 34.54 36.49 49.66
C LEU A 8 33.71 35.34 49.02
N ALA A 9 34.24 34.12 48.82
CA ALA A 9 34.44 33.01 49.77
C ALA A 9 33.34 31.92 49.64
N LEU A 10 33.75 30.69 49.32
CA LEU A 10 32.91 29.48 49.19
C LEU A 10 32.75 28.76 50.55
N PRO A 11 31.66 27.99 50.74
CA PRO A 11 31.70 26.54 50.49
C PRO A 11 30.53 26.08 49.59
N LEU A 12 30.68 25.11 48.67
CA LEU A 12 31.16 23.72 48.81
C LEU A 12 30.19 22.82 49.60
N SER A 13 29.16 22.34 48.91
CA SER A 13 28.38 21.15 49.27
C SER A 13 28.26 20.24 48.05
N ALA A 14 28.89 19.06 48.12
CA ALA A 14 28.90 18.11 47.01
C ALA A 14 27.91 16.96 47.29
N THR A 15 26.91 16.80 46.43
CA THR A 15 26.00 15.64 46.42
C THR A 15 26.32 14.76 45.22
N MET A 16 27.17 13.76 45.44
CA MET A 16 27.56 12.74 44.46
C MET A 16 26.69 11.49 44.64
N THR A 17 25.83 11.20 43.66
CA THR A 17 24.98 10.00 43.66
C THR A 17 25.07 9.31 42.29
N ALA A 18 25.67 8.12 42.22
CA ALA A 18 25.81 7.35 40.99
C ALA A 18 25.94 5.84 41.24
N VAL A 19 24.85 5.09 41.02
CA VAL A 19 24.74 3.64 40.74
C VAL A 19 23.36 3.52 40.04
N VAL A 20 23.21 3.27 38.73
CA VAL A 20 23.60 2.12 37.90
C VAL A 20 22.82 0.83 38.25
N VAL A 21 21.77 0.55 37.48
CA VAL A 21 21.14 -0.77 37.33
C VAL A 21 20.91 -1.01 35.84
N ALA A 22 21.15 -2.24 35.37
CA ALA A 22 21.03 -2.61 33.96
C ALA A 22 19.69 -3.29 33.65
N GLY A 23 19.27 -3.25 32.39
CA GLY A 23 18.10 -3.95 31.86
C GLY A 23 18.29 -4.29 30.38
N CYS A 24 17.80 -5.46 29.97
CA CYS A 24 17.87 -5.98 28.59
C CYS A 24 17.18 -5.01 27.58
N GLY A 25 17.46 -5.03 26.28
CA GLY A 25 17.79 -6.20 25.47
C GLY A 25 16.49 -6.91 25.04
N THR A 26 16.32 -7.16 23.74
CA THR A 26 15.09 -7.74 23.13
C THR A 26 13.78 -7.03 23.51
N GLY A 27 13.68 -5.74 23.21
CA GLY A 27 12.40 -5.12 22.86
C GLY A 27 12.21 -5.25 21.35
N GLY A 28 11.10 -5.82 20.91
CA GLY A 28 10.77 -5.92 19.48
C GLY A 28 10.41 -4.55 18.92
N SER A 29 10.90 -4.22 17.72
CA SER A 29 10.46 -3.03 16.98
C SER A 29 9.10 -3.29 16.34
N ASP A 30 8.05 -3.40 17.15
CA ASP A 30 6.66 -3.34 16.70
C ASP A 30 6.38 -1.91 16.23
N GLY A 31 6.81 -1.62 14.99
CA GLY A 31 6.67 -0.34 14.31
C GLY A 31 5.24 -0.07 13.85
N GLY A 32 4.28 -0.14 14.77
CA GLY A 32 2.99 0.52 14.59
C GLY A 32 3.23 2.01 14.37
N ALA A 33 2.62 2.58 13.34
CA ALA A 33 2.79 3.98 13.03
C ALA A 33 1.99 4.84 14.03
N ASP A 34 2.69 5.53 14.94
CA ASP A 34 2.14 6.56 15.83
C ASP A 34 1.73 7.81 15.02
N GLY A 35 0.65 7.68 14.25
CA GLY A 35 0.06 8.74 13.43
C GLY A 35 -1.43 8.92 13.71
N ASP A 36 -1.87 10.17 13.83
CA ASP A 36 -3.29 10.50 14.01
C ASP A 36 -4.14 10.02 12.81
N PRO A 37 -5.35 9.46 13.03
CA PRO A 37 -6.21 9.01 11.95
C PRO A 37 -6.62 10.13 10.99
N LEU A 38 -6.29 9.98 9.70
CA LEU A 38 -6.68 10.92 8.66
C LEU A 38 -8.19 10.84 8.38
N THR A 39 -8.94 11.84 8.81
CA THR A 39 -10.37 11.97 8.46
C THR A 39 -10.51 12.59 7.07
N MET A 40 -11.00 11.81 6.09
CA MET A 40 -11.31 12.28 4.74
C MET A 40 -12.81 12.51 4.58
N GLY A 41 -13.21 13.76 4.31
CA GLY A 41 -14.59 14.09 3.94
C GLY A 41 -14.84 13.85 2.44
N ILE A 42 -15.88 13.09 2.12
CA ILE A 42 -16.26 12.74 0.74
C ILE A 42 -17.75 13.03 0.50
N THR A 43 -18.11 13.37 -0.73
CA THR A 43 -19.50 13.61 -1.17
C THR A 43 -20.25 12.33 -1.51
N ASP A 44 -19.51 11.36 -2.05
CA ASP A 44 -20.02 10.12 -2.59
C ASP A 44 -20.08 9.04 -1.51
N LYS A 45 -20.96 8.05 -1.70
CA LYS A 45 -21.10 6.92 -0.79
C LYS A 45 -20.27 5.76 -1.31
N VAL A 46 -19.55 5.08 -0.43
CA VAL A 46 -19.08 3.71 -0.69
C VAL A 46 -20.32 2.83 -0.87
N THR A 47 -20.47 2.20 -2.03
CA THR A 47 -21.59 1.26 -2.32
C THR A 47 -21.13 -0.20 -2.26
N ALA A 48 -19.87 -0.46 -2.60
CA ALA A 48 -19.25 -1.77 -2.58
C ALA A 48 -17.90 -1.77 -1.84
N VAL A 49 -17.59 -2.89 -1.20
CA VAL A 49 -16.25 -3.19 -0.63
C VAL A 49 -15.55 -4.33 -1.38
N ASP A 50 -16.21 -4.89 -2.38
CA ASP A 50 -15.71 -5.91 -3.29
C ASP A 50 -15.54 -5.28 -4.69
N PRO A 51 -14.32 -5.27 -5.27
CA PRO A 51 -14.07 -4.63 -6.56
C PRO A 51 -14.75 -5.33 -7.74
N ALA A 52 -15.28 -6.55 -7.56
CA ALA A 52 -16.10 -7.19 -8.58
C ALA A 52 -17.54 -6.64 -8.66
N ALA A 53 -17.98 -5.87 -7.66
CA ALA A 53 -19.38 -5.43 -7.49
C ALA A 53 -19.55 -3.90 -7.40
N GLY A 54 -18.53 -3.11 -7.75
CA GLY A 54 -18.64 -1.65 -7.75
C GLY A 54 -17.66 -0.96 -8.69
N TYR A 55 -18.12 0.13 -9.30
CA TYR A 55 -17.32 0.99 -10.17
C TYR A 55 -17.53 2.50 -9.88
N ASP A 56 -18.23 2.83 -8.79
CA ASP A 56 -18.49 4.21 -8.38
C ASP A 56 -17.30 4.89 -7.68
N VAL A 57 -17.26 6.22 -7.71
CA VAL A 57 -16.16 7.04 -7.18
C VAL A 57 -15.94 6.84 -5.68
N GLY A 58 -16.99 6.63 -4.90
CA GLY A 58 -16.89 6.41 -3.45
C GLY A 58 -16.23 5.08 -3.13
N SER A 59 -16.66 4.00 -3.77
CA SER A 59 -16.06 2.66 -3.61
C SER A 59 -14.61 2.61 -4.08
N TRP A 60 -14.27 3.32 -5.18
CA TRP A 60 -12.89 3.46 -5.65
C TRP A 60 -11.94 4.09 -4.62
N ILE A 61 -12.42 4.91 -3.66
CA ILE A 61 -11.58 5.44 -2.58
C ILE A 61 -11.13 4.32 -1.62
N VAL A 62 -12.01 3.36 -1.33
CA VAL A 62 -11.64 2.15 -0.57
C VAL A 62 -10.69 1.29 -1.42
N PHE A 63 -11.02 1.06 -2.69
CA PHE A 63 -10.25 0.15 -3.53
C PHE A 63 -8.79 0.57 -3.70
N ASN A 64 -8.52 1.85 -3.98
CA ASN A 64 -7.17 2.40 -4.12
C ASN A 64 -6.32 2.37 -2.82
N ASN A 65 -6.89 2.01 -1.67
CA ASN A 65 -6.18 1.88 -0.39
C ASN A 65 -6.09 0.42 0.12
N VAL A 66 -6.81 -0.52 -0.50
CA VAL A 66 -6.96 -1.91 -0.02
C VAL A 66 -6.53 -2.95 -1.05
N PHE A 67 -6.71 -2.67 -2.34
CA PHE A 67 -6.38 -3.58 -3.44
C PHE A 67 -5.27 -3.00 -4.32
N GLN A 68 -4.55 -3.87 -5.02
CA GLN A 68 -3.47 -3.51 -5.93
C GLN A 68 -3.82 -3.99 -7.34
N SER A 69 -3.54 -3.17 -8.35
CA SER A 69 -3.76 -3.48 -9.76
C SER A 69 -2.48 -4.01 -10.43
N LEU A 70 -2.59 -4.58 -11.64
CA LEU A 70 -1.41 -4.91 -12.44
C LEU A 70 -0.67 -3.65 -12.93
N LEU A 71 -1.43 -2.63 -13.34
CA LEU A 71 -0.96 -1.36 -13.87
C LEU A 71 -1.82 -0.23 -13.31
N SER A 72 -1.21 0.76 -12.66
CA SER A 72 -1.92 1.92 -12.10
C SER A 72 -1.73 3.18 -12.96
N PHE A 73 -2.57 4.19 -12.76
CA PHE A 73 -2.41 5.51 -13.39
C PHE A 73 -1.91 6.53 -12.35
N PRO A 74 -0.66 7.00 -12.44
CA PRO A 74 -0.16 8.07 -11.56
C PRO A 74 -1.02 9.32 -11.61
N LYS A 75 -1.00 10.13 -10.54
CA LYS A 75 -1.84 11.33 -10.41
C LYS A 75 -1.64 12.31 -11.57
N GLY A 76 -2.64 12.42 -12.45
CA GLY A 76 -2.61 13.30 -13.63
C GLY A 76 -1.95 12.69 -14.87
N ALA A 77 -1.54 11.43 -14.83
CA ALA A 77 -1.04 10.71 -16.00
C ALA A 77 -2.18 10.23 -16.89
N THR A 78 -1.95 10.26 -18.21
CA THR A 78 -2.84 9.68 -19.24
C THR A 78 -2.33 8.32 -19.76
N LYS A 79 -1.32 7.76 -19.09
CA LYS A 79 -0.69 6.47 -19.42
C LYS A 79 -0.55 5.65 -18.14
N PRO A 80 -0.76 4.32 -18.20
CA PRO A 80 -0.54 3.44 -17.07
C PRO A 80 0.96 3.17 -16.84
N GLU A 81 1.32 2.87 -15.58
CA GLU A 81 2.66 2.46 -15.15
C GLU A 81 2.60 1.13 -14.37
N PRO A 82 3.70 0.34 -14.28
CA PRO A 82 3.66 -1.01 -13.69
C PRO A 82 3.48 -1.00 -12.16
N GLU A 83 2.39 -1.59 -11.66
CA GLU A 83 2.08 -1.65 -10.23
C GLU A 83 2.39 -3.04 -9.63
N ALA A 84 1.46 -4.00 -9.57
CA ALA A 84 1.78 -5.38 -9.17
C ALA A 84 2.57 -6.11 -10.26
N ALA A 85 2.39 -5.72 -11.53
CA ALA A 85 3.27 -6.16 -12.60
C ALA A 85 4.62 -5.42 -12.53
N GLN A 86 5.71 -6.10 -12.88
CA GLN A 86 6.97 -5.45 -13.24
C GLN A 86 6.94 -4.95 -14.70
N SER A 87 6.13 -5.59 -15.55
CA SER A 87 5.96 -5.25 -16.96
C SER A 87 4.69 -5.88 -17.52
N CYS A 88 3.96 -5.16 -18.36
CA CYS A 88 2.94 -5.72 -19.25
C CYS A 88 3.15 -5.23 -20.69
N LYS A 89 2.87 -6.06 -21.69
CA LYS A 89 3.02 -5.71 -23.11
C LYS A 89 2.16 -6.58 -24.01
N PHE A 90 1.80 -6.10 -25.20
CA PHE A 90 1.36 -6.98 -26.27
C PHE A 90 2.53 -7.82 -26.79
N THR A 91 2.26 -9.08 -27.15
CA THR A 91 3.27 -10.03 -27.66
C THR A 91 2.97 -10.59 -29.05
N ASP A 92 1.85 -10.19 -29.66
CA ASP A 92 1.56 -10.38 -31.09
C ASP A 92 1.28 -9.05 -31.82
N GLU A 93 1.43 -9.08 -33.15
CA GLU A 93 1.23 -7.90 -34.01
C GLU A 93 -0.24 -7.45 -34.10
N ALA A 94 -1.19 -8.33 -33.75
CA ALA A 94 -2.62 -8.05 -33.79
C ALA A 94 -3.16 -7.43 -32.48
N SER A 95 -2.30 -7.22 -31.48
CA SER A 95 -2.63 -6.75 -30.13
C SER A 95 -3.69 -7.60 -29.42
N LYS A 96 -3.60 -8.94 -29.52
CA LYS A 96 -4.57 -9.87 -28.92
C LYS A 96 -4.08 -10.56 -27.65
N THR A 97 -2.77 -10.78 -27.53
CA THR A 97 -2.09 -11.41 -26.39
C THR A 97 -1.38 -10.32 -25.60
N PHE A 98 -1.77 -10.12 -24.34
CA PHE A 98 -1.23 -9.07 -23.46
C PHE A 98 -0.59 -9.70 -22.22
N ASP A 99 0.72 -9.93 -22.29
CA ASP A 99 1.46 -10.65 -21.28
C ASP A 99 1.93 -9.72 -20.17
N CYS A 100 1.47 -9.99 -18.95
CA CYS A 100 1.93 -9.34 -17.72
C CYS A 100 2.85 -10.27 -16.91
N THR A 101 3.98 -9.74 -16.44
CA THR A 101 4.86 -10.42 -15.47
C THR A 101 4.71 -9.76 -14.10
N LEU A 102 4.39 -10.54 -13.07
CA LEU A 102 4.30 -10.06 -11.69
C LEU A 102 5.68 -9.70 -11.10
N ARG A 103 5.69 -8.82 -10.10
CA ARG A 103 6.85 -8.61 -9.23
C ARG A 103 7.02 -9.83 -8.31
N GLY A 104 8.27 -10.23 -8.06
CA GLY A 104 8.58 -11.29 -7.12
C GLY A 104 8.33 -10.87 -5.67
N GLY A 105 7.88 -11.80 -4.82
CA GLY A 105 7.74 -11.59 -3.38
C GLY A 105 6.49 -10.80 -2.92
N LEU A 106 5.53 -10.58 -3.82
CA LEU A 106 4.23 -9.99 -3.46
C LEU A 106 3.47 -10.89 -2.47
N LYS A 107 2.73 -10.24 -1.56
CA LYS A 107 1.94 -10.89 -0.51
C LYS A 107 0.64 -10.15 -0.25
N PHE A 108 -0.38 -10.90 0.16
CA PHE A 108 -1.60 -10.35 0.73
C PHE A 108 -1.38 -9.90 2.19
N SER A 109 -2.32 -9.12 2.74
CA SER A 109 -2.26 -8.60 4.12
C SER A 109 -2.34 -9.68 5.21
N ASN A 110 -2.80 -10.89 4.87
CA ASN A 110 -2.74 -12.07 5.74
C ASN A 110 -1.37 -12.79 5.74
N GLY A 111 -0.42 -12.36 4.89
CA GLY A 111 0.92 -12.92 4.77
C GLY A 111 1.10 -14.02 3.72
N GLU A 112 0.02 -14.48 3.08
CA GLU A 112 0.04 -15.43 1.97
C GLU A 112 0.69 -14.80 0.73
N ALA A 113 1.28 -15.62 -0.15
CA ALA A 113 1.92 -15.14 -1.37
C ALA A 113 0.88 -14.82 -2.45
N LEU A 114 1.09 -13.72 -3.18
CA LEU A 114 0.26 -13.37 -4.34
C LEU A 114 0.90 -13.95 -5.60
N THR A 115 0.12 -14.73 -6.34
CA THR A 115 0.54 -15.47 -7.54
C THR A 115 -0.21 -14.99 -8.79
N SER A 116 0.19 -15.52 -9.95
CA SER A 116 -0.58 -15.33 -11.20
C SER A 116 -1.94 -16.03 -11.18
N GLU A 117 -2.12 -17.07 -10.36
CA GLU A 117 -3.41 -17.77 -10.22
C GLU A 117 -4.45 -16.88 -9.51
N ASP A 118 -4.03 -16.11 -8.49
CA ASP A 118 -4.89 -15.15 -7.79
C ASP A 118 -5.34 -14.00 -8.69
N VAL A 119 -4.45 -13.55 -9.58
CA VAL A 119 -4.77 -12.56 -10.62
C VAL A 119 -5.80 -13.13 -11.59
N LYS A 120 -5.57 -14.34 -12.12
CA LYS A 120 -6.51 -15.03 -13.00
C LYS A 120 -7.89 -15.20 -12.33
N PHE A 121 -7.91 -15.71 -11.10
CA PHE A 121 -9.11 -15.86 -10.29
C PHE A 121 -9.85 -14.52 -10.11
N SER A 122 -9.14 -13.42 -9.89
CA SER A 122 -9.75 -12.09 -9.71
C SER A 122 -10.51 -11.62 -10.97
N PHE A 123 -9.92 -11.78 -12.15
CA PHE A 123 -10.58 -11.46 -13.42
C PHE A 123 -11.74 -12.43 -13.73
N GLU A 124 -11.51 -13.75 -13.63
CA GLU A 124 -12.55 -14.78 -13.88
C GLU A 124 -13.73 -14.64 -12.92
N ARG A 125 -13.49 -14.34 -11.63
CA ARG A 125 -14.51 -14.07 -10.62
C ARG A 125 -15.32 -12.83 -10.98
N THR A 126 -14.68 -11.77 -11.44
CA THR A 126 -15.36 -10.52 -11.83
C THR A 126 -16.30 -10.76 -13.02
N ILE A 127 -15.80 -11.43 -14.08
CA ILE A 127 -16.59 -11.82 -15.25
C ILE A 127 -17.74 -12.75 -14.86
N LYS A 128 -17.52 -13.68 -13.91
CA LYS A 128 -18.54 -14.63 -13.43
C LYS A 128 -19.60 -14.00 -12.54
N ILE A 129 -19.27 -12.99 -11.74
CA ILE A 129 -20.21 -12.28 -10.88
C ILE A 129 -21.12 -11.39 -11.73
N ASN A 130 -20.54 -10.62 -12.67
CA ASN A 130 -21.27 -9.75 -13.59
C ASN A 130 -22.36 -8.90 -12.90
N ASP A 131 -21.97 -8.21 -11.82
CA ASP A 131 -22.86 -7.27 -11.12
C ASP A 131 -23.20 -6.08 -12.04
N GLU A 132 -24.44 -5.59 -11.97
CA GLU A 132 -24.92 -4.44 -12.75
C GLU A 132 -24.11 -3.16 -12.47
N ASN A 133 -23.49 -3.07 -11.29
CA ASN A 133 -22.66 -1.96 -10.82
C ASN A 133 -21.15 -2.26 -10.94
N GLY A 134 -20.78 -3.47 -11.39
CA GLY A 134 -19.41 -3.97 -11.41
C GLY A 134 -18.67 -3.74 -12.73
N PRO A 135 -17.33 -3.87 -12.76
CA PRO A 135 -16.51 -3.60 -13.93
C PRO A 135 -16.54 -4.70 -15.01
N ALA A 136 -17.37 -5.74 -14.89
CA ALA A 136 -17.36 -6.92 -15.76
C ALA A 136 -17.54 -6.58 -17.25
N VAL A 137 -18.32 -5.54 -17.57
CA VAL A 137 -18.54 -5.05 -18.94
C VAL A 137 -17.28 -4.51 -19.64
N LEU A 138 -16.22 -4.23 -18.89
CA LEU A 138 -14.92 -3.79 -19.42
C LEU A 138 -14.00 -4.97 -19.78
N LEU A 139 -14.41 -6.19 -19.46
CA LEU A 139 -13.64 -7.43 -19.60
C LEU A 139 -14.21 -8.36 -20.68
N ASP A 140 -15.26 -7.94 -21.39
CA ASP A 140 -16.02 -8.71 -22.40
C ASP A 140 -15.14 -9.23 -23.56
N SER A 141 -14.11 -8.48 -23.91
CA SER A 141 -13.13 -8.78 -24.95
C SER A 141 -12.08 -9.81 -24.54
N ILE A 142 -11.99 -10.18 -23.25
CA ILE A 142 -11.03 -11.17 -22.75
C ILE A 142 -11.53 -12.58 -23.06
N LYS A 143 -10.88 -13.26 -24.01
CA LYS A 143 -11.27 -14.61 -24.45
C LYS A 143 -10.78 -15.74 -23.54
N THR A 144 -9.54 -15.66 -23.08
CA THR A 144 -8.92 -16.57 -22.10
C THR A 144 -8.00 -15.78 -21.20
N ILE A 145 -7.72 -16.35 -20.02
CA ILE A 145 -6.73 -15.83 -19.07
C ILE A 145 -5.88 -17.03 -18.68
N ASP A 146 -4.58 -16.95 -18.90
CA ASP A 146 -3.67 -18.09 -18.79
C ASP A 146 -2.47 -17.73 -17.92
N THR A 147 -1.94 -18.72 -17.21
CA THR A 147 -0.87 -18.55 -16.21
C THR A 147 0.30 -19.49 -16.53
N PRO A 148 1.54 -19.14 -16.16
CA PRO A 148 2.66 -20.08 -16.19
C PRO A 148 2.35 -21.33 -15.36
N SER A 149 2.92 -22.47 -15.76
CA SER A 149 2.91 -23.76 -15.03
C SER A 149 4.18 -23.96 -14.20
#